data_AF-A0A520GST3-F1
#
_entry.id   AF-A0A520GST3-F1
#
_cell.length_a   1.000
_cell.length_b   1.000
_cell.length_c   1.000
_cell.angle_alpha   90.00
_cell.angle_beta   90.00
_cell.angle_gamma   90.00
#
_symmetry.space_group_name_H-M   'P 1'
#
loop_
_entity.id
_entity.type
_entity.pdbx_description
1 polymer ?
#
loop_
_entity_poly.entity_id
_entity_poly.type
_entity_poly.pdbx_seq_one_letter_code
_entity_poly.pdbx_strand_id
1 'polypeptide(L)'
;MSRPIRSQYEDFMRHVETTGVHKADRTGTGTKSVFGYQMRFDLNEGFPLVTTKKVHLRSIIQELLWFLTGSSDNNWLKERGVTIWDEWAREDGDLGPVYGVQWRSWPTPEGGHIDQIAEVIRTLKSNPDSRRIIVSAWNVADLSKMALMPCHAFFQFYVAPAQEPGGRGRLSCQLYQRSADIFLGVPFNIASYALLTHMVAQQC
;
A
#
# COMPACT_ATOMS: atom_id res chain seq x y z
N MET A 1 26.20 -19.33 -2.16
CA MET A 1 26.05 -18.39 -1.03
C MET A 1 24.74 -18.68 -0.32
N SER A 2 24.76 -18.90 0.99
CA SER A 2 23.54 -19.06 1.80
C SER A 2 22.82 -17.71 1.85
N ARG A 3 21.56 -17.65 1.39
CA ARG A 3 20.74 -16.46 1.54
C ARG A 3 20.36 -16.31 3.02
N PRO A 4 20.55 -15.14 3.65
CA PRO A 4 20.14 -14.95 5.03
C PRO A 4 18.63 -15.17 5.17
N ILE A 5 18.20 -15.81 6.26
CA ILE A 5 16.79 -15.88 6.61
C ILE A 5 16.31 -14.45 6.86
N ARG A 6 15.28 -14.04 6.11
CA ARG A 6 14.68 -12.71 6.20
C ARG A 6 13.61 -12.74 7.28
N SER A 7 13.76 -11.89 8.29
CA SER A 7 12.91 -11.83 9.50
C SER A 7 12.33 -10.45 9.76
N GLN A 8 12.38 -9.51 8.79
CA GLN A 8 12.02 -8.11 9.03
C GLN A 8 10.62 -7.93 9.65
N TYR A 9 9.66 -8.77 9.24
CA TYR A 9 8.30 -8.79 9.78
C TYR A 9 8.26 -9.37 11.20
N GLU A 10 8.93 -10.49 11.45
CA GLU A 10 9.05 -11.13 12.74
C GLU A 10 9.80 -10.27 13.76
N ASP A 11 10.83 -9.55 13.31
CA ASP A 11 11.59 -8.60 14.10
C ASP A 11 10.71 -7.40 14.49
N PHE A 12 9.84 -6.94 13.60
CA PHE A 12 8.86 -5.91 13.92
C PHE A 12 7.83 -6.39 14.95
N MET A 13 7.26 -7.58 14.76
CA MET A 13 6.35 -8.18 15.75
C MET A 13 7.02 -8.31 17.11
N ARG A 14 8.26 -8.83 17.14
CA ARG A 14 9.05 -8.98 18.37
C ARG A 14 9.32 -7.63 19.01
N HIS A 15 9.66 -6.61 18.24
CA HIS A 15 9.94 -5.27 18.75
C HIS A 15 8.69 -4.67 19.45
N VAL A 16 7.52 -4.79 18.84
CA VAL A 16 6.27 -4.33 19.48
C VAL A 16 5.94 -5.15 20.71
N GLU A 17 6.16 -6.47 20.66
CA GLU A 17 5.94 -7.33 21.81
C GLU A 17 6.89 -7.06 22.98
N THR A 18 8.15 -6.70 22.74
CA THR A 18 9.11 -6.49 23.84
C THR A 18 9.17 -5.06 24.33
N THR A 19 8.93 -4.08 23.46
CA THR A 19 9.12 -2.64 23.78
C THR A 19 7.86 -1.80 23.67
N GLY A 20 6.77 -2.35 23.12
CA GLY A 20 5.54 -1.62 22.88
C GLY A 20 4.79 -1.26 24.16
N VAL A 21 4.05 -0.16 24.08
CA VAL A 21 3.23 0.35 25.17
C VAL A 21 1.78 -0.10 24.98
N HIS A 22 1.16 -0.53 26.07
CA HIS A 22 -0.27 -0.85 26.08
C HIS A 22 -1.11 0.43 25.96
N LYS A 23 -2.06 0.42 25.03
CA LYS A 23 -3.05 1.47 24.83
C LYS A 23 -4.43 0.85 24.77
N ALA A 24 -5.39 1.49 25.44
CA ALA A 24 -6.80 1.25 25.13
C ALA A 24 -7.06 1.65 23.66
N ASP A 25 -7.95 0.92 23.00
CA ASP A 25 -8.35 1.19 21.62
C ASP A 25 -9.87 1.27 21.50
N ARG A 26 -10.37 1.71 20.35
CA ARG A 26 -11.80 1.91 20.09
C ARG A 26 -12.63 0.61 20.14
N THR A 27 -11.98 -0.56 20.07
CA THR A 27 -12.67 -1.86 20.09
C THR A 27 -12.82 -2.44 21.49
N GLY A 28 -12.15 -1.87 22.50
CA GLY A 28 -12.15 -2.37 23.88
C GLY A 28 -11.21 -3.56 24.11
N THR A 29 -10.53 -4.05 23.07
CA THR A 29 -9.55 -5.15 23.17
C THR A 29 -8.23 -4.69 23.77
N GLY A 30 -7.86 -3.43 23.51
CA GLY A 30 -6.54 -2.90 23.78
C GLY A 30 -5.50 -3.36 22.75
N THR A 31 -4.43 -2.59 22.62
CA THR A 31 -3.32 -2.88 21.71
C THR A 31 -2.00 -2.68 22.42
N LYS A 32 -0.97 -3.41 21.99
CA LYS A 32 0.43 -3.09 22.28
C LYS A 32 0.99 -2.39 21.05
N SER A 33 1.61 -1.23 21.22
CA SER A 33 1.94 -0.35 20.10
C SER A 33 3.28 0.35 20.26
N VAL A 34 3.89 0.69 19.13
CA VAL A 34 5.05 1.59 19.01
C VAL A 34 4.71 2.72 18.02
N PHE A 35 5.41 3.84 18.09
CA PHE A 35 5.23 4.95 17.15
C PHE A 35 6.50 5.14 16.32
N GLY A 36 6.40 4.83 15.03
CA GLY A 36 7.51 4.85 14.09
C GLY A 36 8.24 3.51 14.05
N TYR A 37 8.30 2.91 12.86
CA TYR A 37 9.10 1.74 12.55
C TYR A 37 9.36 1.72 11.04
N GLN A 38 10.51 1.20 10.61
CA GLN A 38 10.83 1.08 9.19
C GLN A 38 11.33 -0.33 8.87
N MET A 39 10.71 -0.95 7.87
CA MET A 39 11.16 -2.20 7.27
C MET A 39 11.70 -1.95 5.86
N ARG A 40 12.63 -2.79 5.41
CA ARG A 40 13.16 -2.79 4.03
C ARG A 40 13.16 -4.20 3.47
N PHE A 41 12.66 -4.34 2.24
CA PHE A 41 12.58 -5.60 1.51
C PHE A 41 13.28 -5.43 0.17
N ASP A 42 14.33 -6.22 -0.10
CA ASP A 42 14.98 -6.23 -1.40
C ASP A 42 14.20 -7.13 -2.36
N LEU A 43 13.52 -6.52 -3.33
CA LEU A 43 12.69 -7.21 -4.31
C LEU A 43 13.50 -8.03 -5.33
N ASN A 44 14.83 -7.87 -5.39
CA ASN A 44 15.70 -8.73 -6.20
C ASN A 44 15.94 -10.09 -5.56
N GLU A 45 15.74 -10.21 -4.24
CA GLU A 45 15.93 -11.46 -3.52
C GLU A 45 14.70 -12.37 -3.59
N GLY A 46 13.54 -11.80 -3.90
CA GLY A 46 12.28 -12.50 -4.07
C GLY A 46 11.09 -11.60 -3.75
N PHE A 47 9.89 -12.17 -3.85
CA PHE A 47 8.66 -11.47 -3.50
C PHE A 47 8.40 -11.59 -1.98
N PRO A 48 8.22 -10.48 -1.23
CA PRO A 48 8.13 -10.49 0.23
C PRO A 48 6.73 -10.90 0.72
N LEU A 49 6.25 -12.07 0.30
CA LEU A 49 5.08 -12.71 0.89
C LEU A 49 5.51 -13.48 2.14
N VAL A 50 5.02 -13.06 3.31
CA VAL A 50 5.31 -13.73 4.58
C VAL A 50 4.97 -15.22 4.49
N THR A 51 5.91 -16.08 4.90
CA THR A 51 5.78 -17.55 4.82
C THR A 51 5.50 -18.21 6.17
N THR A 52 5.74 -17.51 7.27
CA THR A 52 5.43 -17.97 8.65
C THR A 52 3.92 -18.01 8.95
N LYS A 53 3.09 -17.46 8.05
CA LYS A 53 1.62 -17.51 8.09
C LYS A 53 1.09 -17.52 6.65
N LYS A 54 0.05 -18.32 6.39
CA LYS A 54 -0.63 -18.31 5.08
C LYS A 54 -1.32 -16.96 4.87
N VAL A 55 -0.98 -16.28 3.77
CA VAL A 55 -1.59 -15.02 3.35
C VAL A 55 -2.50 -15.25 2.14
N HIS A 56 -3.67 -14.60 2.10
CA HIS A 56 -4.65 -14.79 1.04
C HIS A 56 -4.30 -13.99 -0.23
N LEU A 57 -3.36 -14.51 -1.02
CA LEU A 57 -2.78 -13.83 -2.19
C LEU A 57 -3.81 -13.36 -3.22
N ARG A 58 -4.90 -14.13 -3.44
CA ARG A 58 -5.99 -13.72 -4.34
C ARG A 58 -6.58 -12.38 -3.93
N SER A 59 -6.84 -12.16 -2.65
CA SER A 59 -7.38 -10.88 -2.16
C SER A 59 -6.41 -9.73 -2.37
N ILE A 60 -5.10 -9.96 -2.16
CA ILE A 60 -4.06 -8.94 -2.40
C ILE A 60 -4.09 -8.46 -3.86
N ILE A 61 -4.08 -9.41 -4.79
CA ILE A 61 -4.07 -9.10 -6.22
C ILE A 61 -5.36 -8.36 -6.62
N GLN A 62 -6.52 -8.89 -6.22
CA GLN A 62 -7.80 -8.31 -6.62
C GLN A 62 -8.01 -6.91 -6.00
N GLU A 63 -7.65 -6.71 -4.73
CA GLU A 63 -7.73 -5.38 -4.11
C GLU A 63 -6.82 -4.37 -4.83
N LEU A 64 -5.58 -4.75 -5.14
CA LEU A 64 -4.66 -3.86 -5.84
C LEU A 64 -5.18 -3.49 -7.24
N LEU A 65 -5.70 -4.47 -7.99
CA LEU A 65 -6.30 -4.21 -9.29
C LEU A 65 -7.53 -3.30 -9.15
N TRP A 66 -8.36 -3.53 -8.14
CA TRP A 66 -9.52 -2.69 -7.84
C TRP A 66 -9.12 -1.24 -7.54
N PHE A 67 -8.11 -1.00 -6.68
CA PHE A 67 -7.56 0.34 -6.46
C PHE A 67 -7.10 0.99 -7.77
N LEU A 68 -6.41 0.24 -8.62
CA LEU A 68 -5.95 0.75 -9.91
C LEU A 68 -7.09 1.06 -10.89
N THR A 69 -8.29 0.51 -10.71
CA THR A 69 -9.46 0.91 -11.54
C THR A 69 -10.01 2.27 -11.17
N GLY A 70 -9.70 2.80 -9.98
CA GLY A 70 -10.26 4.05 -9.49
C GLY A 70 -11.63 3.91 -8.79
N SER A 71 -12.09 2.68 -8.57
CA SER A 71 -13.43 2.40 -8.02
C SER A 71 -13.52 2.59 -6.50
N SER A 72 -14.73 2.92 -6.02
CA SER A 72 -15.15 2.83 -4.62
C SER A 72 -16.19 1.73 -4.36
N ASP A 73 -16.58 1.00 -5.41
CA ASP A 73 -17.63 -0.02 -5.34
C ASP A 73 -17.04 -1.39 -4.95
N ASN A 74 -17.38 -1.85 -3.75
CA ASN A 74 -16.97 -3.14 -3.21
C ASN A 74 -17.61 -4.33 -3.94
N ASN A 75 -18.70 -4.15 -4.69
CA ASN A 75 -19.33 -5.25 -5.42
C ASN A 75 -18.37 -5.88 -6.44
N TRP A 76 -17.45 -5.10 -7.02
CA TRP A 76 -16.40 -5.61 -7.90
C TRP A 76 -15.53 -6.67 -7.23
N LEU A 77 -15.21 -6.49 -5.94
CA LEU A 77 -14.44 -7.45 -5.13
C LEU A 77 -15.29 -8.66 -4.75
N LYS A 78 -16.54 -8.44 -4.34
CA LYS A 78 -17.50 -9.51 -3.98
C LYS A 78 -17.72 -10.48 -5.14
N GLU A 79 -17.96 -9.98 -6.34
CA GLU A 79 -18.08 -10.78 -7.58
C GLU A 79 -16.84 -11.67 -7.84
N ARG A 80 -15.68 -11.26 -7.31
CA ARG A 80 -14.40 -11.96 -7.44
C ARG A 80 -14.04 -12.79 -6.21
N GLY A 81 -14.98 -12.99 -5.29
CA GLY A 81 -14.83 -13.80 -4.09
C GLY A 81 -13.90 -13.18 -3.05
N VAL A 82 -13.84 -11.86 -2.99
CA VAL A 82 -13.03 -11.10 -2.03
C VAL A 82 -13.94 -10.24 -1.16
N THR A 83 -13.91 -10.48 0.15
CA THR A 83 -14.86 -9.91 1.13
C THR A 83 -14.19 -9.00 2.18
N ILE A 84 -12.90 -8.66 1.98
CA ILE A 84 -12.08 -7.95 2.98
C ILE A 84 -12.57 -6.52 3.30
N TRP A 85 -13.45 -5.96 2.45
CA TRP A 85 -14.04 -4.64 2.59
C TRP A 85 -15.52 -4.66 3.00
N ASP A 86 -16.11 -5.84 3.18
CA ASP A 86 -17.56 -6.00 3.38
C ASP A 86 -18.07 -5.31 4.64
N GLU A 87 -17.30 -5.34 5.73
CA GLU A 87 -17.66 -4.72 7.01
C GLU A 87 -17.72 -3.18 6.95
N TRP A 88 -17.08 -2.58 5.95
CA TRP A 88 -17.00 -1.13 5.79
C TRP A 88 -17.95 -0.61 4.71
N ALA A 89 -18.35 -1.46 3.77
CA ALA A 89 -19.18 -1.06 2.66
C ALA A 89 -20.59 -0.66 3.14
N ARG A 90 -21.15 0.37 2.51
CA ARG A 90 -22.57 0.71 2.64
C ARG A 90 -23.43 -0.39 2.04
N GLU A 91 -24.75 -0.30 2.24
CA GLU A 91 -25.72 -1.29 1.74
C GLU A 91 -25.63 -1.48 0.21
N ASP A 92 -25.36 -0.41 -0.53
CA ASP A 92 -25.16 -0.42 -1.99
C ASP A 92 -23.77 -0.89 -2.43
N GLY A 93 -22.84 -1.13 -1.49
CA GLY A 93 -21.46 -1.51 -1.76
C GLY A 93 -20.47 -0.35 -1.83
N ASP A 94 -20.92 0.91 -1.75
CA ASP A 94 -20.02 2.06 -1.83
C ASP A 94 -19.20 2.24 -0.54
N LEU A 95 -17.91 2.56 -0.72
CA LEU A 95 -16.97 2.87 0.35
C LEU A 95 -16.68 4.38 0.47
N GLY A 96 -17.28 5.20 -0.40
CA GLY A 96 -16.94 6.60 -0.55
C GLY A 96 -15.57 6.78 -1.22
N PRO A 97 -14.97 7.98 -1.18
CA PRO A 97 -13.79 8.31 -1.96
C PRO A 97 -12.48 7.78 -1.34
N VAL A 98 -12.38 6.46 -1.19
CA VAL A 98 -11.22 5.73 -0.63
C VAL A 98 -10.08 5.61 -1.66
N TYR A 99 -9.11 4.72 -1.44
CA TYR A 99 -7.85 4.61 -2.18
C TYR A 99 -7.98 4.75 -3.70
N GLY A 100 -8.79 3.92 -4.36
CA GLY A 100 -8.88 3.93 -5.82
C GLY A 100 -9.30 5.31 -6.35
N VAL A 101 -10.34 5.88 -5.76
CA VAL A 101 -10.82 7.22 -6.10
C VAL A 101 -9.71 8.25 -5.92
N GLN A 102 -8.99 8.25 -4.81
CA GLN A 102 -7.91 9.22 -4.60
C GLN A 102 -6.72 8.98 -5.56
N TRP A 103 -6.41 7.73 -5.91
CA TRP A 103 -5.28 7.40 -6.79
C TRP A 103 -5.50 7.81 -8.24
N ARG A 104 -6.74 7.71 -8.73
CA ARG A 104 -7.08 7.90 -10.16
C ARG A 104 -7.94 9.13 -10.43
N SER A 105 -8.64 9.64 -9.42
CA SER A 105 -9.71 10.64 -9.56
C SER A 105 -9.73 11.64 -8.40
N TRP A 106 -8.56 12.05 -7.89
CA TRP A 106 -8.48 13.04 -6.81
C TRP A 106 -9.14 14.35 -7.25
N PRO A 107 -10.19 14.85 -6.57
CA PRO A 107 -10.98 15.99 -7.05
C PRO A 107 -10.20 17.31 -6.96
N THR A 108 -10.37 18.19 -7.95
CA THR A 108 -9.87 19.57 -7.90
C THR A 108 -11.00 20.57 -7.63
N PRO A 109 -10.71 21.75 -7.02
CA PRO A 109 -11.72 22.78 -6.78
C PRO A 109 -12.47 23.25 -8.03
N GLU A 110 -11.84 23.15 -9.21
CA GLU A 110 -12.39 23.57 -10.51
C GLU A 110 -13.32 22.52 -11.15
N GLY A 111 -13.57 21.40 -10.46
CA GLY A 111 -14.44 20.32 -10.96
C GLY A 111 -13.74 19.29 -11.85
N GLY A 112 -12.40 19.31 -11.92
CA GLY A 112 -11.58 18.29 -12.57
C GLY A 112 -11.11 17.20 -11.61
N HIS A 113 -10.18 16.37 -12.08
CA HIS A 113 -9.51 15.38 -11.23
C HIS A 113 -8.02 15.22 -11.57
N ILE A 114 -7.25 14.71 -10.61
CA ILE A 114 -5.83 14.37 -10.76
C ILE A 114 -5.71 12.84 -10.74
N ASP A 115 -5.23 12.28 -11.86
CA ASP A 115 -4.83 10.87 -11.95
C ASP A 115 -3.35 10.73 -11.54
N GLN A 116 -3.12 10.45 -10.26
CA GLN A 116 -1.79 10.35 -9.68
C GLN A 116 -1.01 9.14 -10.23
N ILE A 117 -1.69 8.02 -10.51
CA ILE A 117 -1.05 6.83 -11.09
C ILE A 117 -0.57 7.10 -12.51
N ALA A 118 -1.40 7.74 -13.35
CA ALA A 118 -0.99 8.11 -14.69
C ALA A 118 0.21 9.08 -14.67
N GLU A 119 0.21 10.04 -13.73
CA GLU A 119 1.32 10.98 -13.57
C GLU A 119 2.61 10.29 -13.11
N VAL A 120 2.53 9.32 -12.21
CA VAL A 120 3.67 8.47 -11.83
C VAL A 120 4.27 7.77 -13.05
N ILE A 121 3.45 7.09 -13.85
CA ILE A 121 3.92 6.36 -15.04
C ILE A 121 4.56 7.32 -16.05
N ARG A 122 3.94 8.48 -16.29
CA ARG A 122 4.53 9.52 -17.17
C ARG A 122 5.88 9.98 -16.63
N THR A 123 5.95 10.33 -15.34
CA THR A 123 7.16 10.86 -14.72
C THR A 123 8.30 9.84 -14.70
N LEU A 124 8.02 8.58 -14.39
CA LEU A 124 9.04 7.52 -14.40
C LEU A 124 9.67 7.33 -15.79
N LYS A 125 8.90 7.54 -16.86
CA LYS A 125 9.39 7.42 -18.24
C LYS A 125 10.14 8.66 -18.73
N SER A 126 9.70 9.84 -18.34
CA SER A 126 10.23 11.11 -18.89
C SER A 126 11.25 11.81 -17.98
N ASN A 127 11.16 11.63 -16.67
CA ASN A 127 12.00 12.28 -15.67
C ASN A 127 12.19 11.38 -14.42
N PRO A 128 12.90 10.25 -14.55
CA PRO A 128 13.08 9.28 -13.46
C PRO A 128 13.83 9.83 -12.25
N ASP A 129 14.62 10.90 -12.42
CA ASP A 129 15.35 11.57 -11.32
C ASP A 129 14.45 12.50 -10.47
N SER A 130 13.17 12.61 -10.83
CA SER A 130 12.20 13.39 -10.08
C SER A 130 12.11 12.92 -8.64
N ARG A 131 12.21 13.87 -7.71
CA ARG A 131 12.04 13.64 -6.26
C ARG A 131 10.58 13.77 -5.81
N ARG A 132 9.63 13.81 -6.76
CA ARG A 132 8.21 14.12 -6.54
C ARG A 132 7.27 13.04 -7.07
N ILE A 133 7.76 11.82 -7.26
CA ILE A 133 6.97 10.69 -7.77
C ILE A 133 6.16 10.10 -6.61
N ILE A 134 5.07 10.77 -6.24
CA ILE A 134 4.28 10.49 -5.04
C ILE A 134 2.83 10.22 -5.44
N VAL A 135 2.20 9.29 -4.73
CA VAL A 135 0.74 9.09 -4.74
C VAL A 135 0.23 9.16 -3.31
N SER A 136 -0.78 9.98 -3.06
CA SER A 136 -1.43 10.13 -1.77
C SER A 136 -2.87 9.65 -1.81
N ALA A 137 -3.30 8.92 -0.78
CA ALA A 137 -4.71 8.66 -0.51
C ALA A 137 -5.28 9.63 0.55
N TRP A 138 -4.43 10.43 1.20
CA TRP A 138 -4.82 11.25 2.35
C TRP A 138 -5.42 12.60 1.94
N ASN A 139 -6.65 12.58 1.45
CA ASN A 139 -7.40 13.79 1.13
C ASN A 139 -8.18 14.30 2.34
N VAL A 140 -7.65 15.33 3.00
CA VAL A 140 -8.22 15.93 4.22
C VAL A 140 -9.67 16.35 4.04
N ALA A 141 -10.05 16.87 2.87
CA ALA A 141 -11.41 17.36 2.59
C ALA A 141 -12.44 16.23 2.44
N ASP A 142 -11.97 15.01 2.13
CA ASP A 142 -12.83 13.85 1.88
C ASP A 142 -12.81 12.79 2.99
N LEU A 143 -11.94 12.95 4.01
CA LEU A 143 -11.79 11.95 5.08
C LEU A 143 -13.11 11.56 5.76
N SER A 144 -14.01 12.53 5.99
CA SER A 144 -15.31 12.27 6.64
C SER A 144 -16.32 11.56 5.73
N LYS A 145 -16.04 11.45 4.43
CA LYS A 145 -16.91 10.79 3.44
C LYS A 145 -16.52 9.32 3.22
N MET A 146 -15.30 8.95 3.61
CA MET A 146 -14.76 7.60 3.45
C MET A 146 -15.30 6.67 4.53
N ALA A 147 -15.70 5.46 4.14
CA ALA A 147 -16.13 4.41 5.07
C ALA A 147 -15.02 4.03 6.07
N LEU A 148 -13.77 4.03 5.59
CA LEU A 148 -12.58 3.86 6.40
C LEU A 148 -11.47 4.78 5.89
N MET A 149 -10.93 5.63 6.77
CA MET A 149 -9.84 6.53 6.42
C MET A 149 -8.57 5.73 6.01
N PRO A 150 -7.82 6.13 4.98
CA PRO A 150 -6.67 5.39 4.46
C PRO A 150 -5.62 5.08 5.52
N CYS A 151 -5.30 3.80 5.72
CA CYS A 151 -4.16 3.37 6.54
C CYS A 151 -2.84 3.69 5.82
N HIS A 152 -2.80 3.51 4.51
CA HIS A 152 -1.68 3.90 3.64
C HIS A 152 -1.88 5.35 3.20
N ALA A 153 -1.21 6.29 3.87
CA ALA A 153 -1.47 7.71 3.63
C ALA A 153 -0.91 8.15 2.27
N PHE A 154 0.34 7.78 1.97
CA PHE A 154 0.98 8.02 0.69
C PHE A 154 2.14 7.04 0.47
N PHE A 155 2.58 6.93 -0.79
CA PHE A 155 3.80 6.23 -1.16
C PHE A 155 4.59 7.04 -2.19
N GLN A 156 5.90 6.84 -2.19
CA GLN A 156 6.84 7.51 -3.07
C GLN A 156 7.65 6.48 -3.84
N PHE A 157 7.78 6.69 -5.14
CA PHE A 157 8.74 5.98 -5.97
C PHE A 157 10.07 6.72 -6.06
N TYR A 158 11.12 5.94 -6.28
CA TYR A 158 12.48 6.42 -6.49
C TYR A 158 13.16 5.53 -7.52
N VAL A 159 13.93 6.14 -8.43
CA VAL A 159 14.75 5.41 -9.39
C VAL A 159 16.21 5.65 -9.04
N ALA A 160 16.93 4.58 -8.72
CA ALA A 160 18.40 4.61 -8.69
C ALA A 160 18.92 4.45 -10.13
N PRO A 161 19.94 5.21 -10.55
CA PRO A 161 20.57 4.99 -11.84
C PRO A 161 21.18 3.57 -11.93
N ALA A 162 21.40 3.11 -13.15
CA ALA A 162 22.15 1.88 -13.38
C ALA A 162 23.54 1.98 -12.75
N GLN A 163 23.92 0.95 -11.99
CA GLN A 163 25.25 0.92 -11.34
C GLN A 163 26.33 0.35 -12.27
N GLU A 164 25.92 -0.34 -13.33
CA GLU A 164 26.81 -0.96 -14.32
C GLU A 164 26.56 -0.37 -15.71
N PRO A 165 27.61 -0.23 -16.55
CA PRO A 165 27.46 0.18 -17.94
C PRO A 165 26.44 -0.69 -18.69
N GLY A 166 25.46 -0.07 -19.34
CA GLY A 166 24.39 -0.78 -20.06
C GLY A 166 23.29 -1.39 -19.18
N GLY A 167 23.36 -1.20 -17.85
CA GLY A 167 22.30 -1.64 -16.94
C GLY A 167 21.03 -0.79 -17.01
N ARG A 168 19.96 -1.27 -16.38
CA ARG A 168 18.72 -0.50 -16.16
C ARG A 168 18.73 0.15 -14.78
N GLY A 169 18.06 1.29 -14.65
CA GLY A 169 17.76 1.89 -13.35
C GLY A 169 16.94 0.95 -12.47
N ARG A 170 17.01 1.12 -11.15
CA ARG A 170 16.30 0.29 -10.18
C ARG A 170 15.18 1.09 -9.53
N LEU A 171 13.94 0.63 -9.69
CA LEU A 171 12.76 1.21 -9.05
C LEU A 171 12.67 0.76 -7.58
N SER A 172 12.45 1.72 -6.69
CA SER A 172 12.10 1.51 -5.28
C SER A 172 10.75 2.16 -4.98
N CYS A 173 10.05 1.64 -3.98
CA CYS A 173 8.81 2.21 -3.46
C CYS A 173 8.90 2.29 -1.94
N GLN A 174 8.57 3.45 -1.38
CA GLN A 174 8.45 3.65 0.06
C GLN A 174 7.00 4.01 0.40
N LEU A 175 6.39 3.21 1.26
CA LEU A 175 5.05 3.45 1.80
C LEU A 175 5.13 4.11 3.18
N TYR A 176 4.30 5.13 3.41
CA TYR A 176 3.97 5.61 4.75
C TYR A 176 2.58 5.10 5.18
N GLN A 177 2.57 4.17 6.13
CA GLN A 177 1.35 3.62 6.72
C GLN A 177 1.13 4.23 8.12
N ARG A 178 0.09 5.06 8.26
CA ARG A 178 -0.20 5.79 9.52
C ARG A 178 -0.69 4.90 10.66
N SER A 179 -1.22 3.72 10.34
CA SER A 179 -1.74 2.74 11.29
C SER A 179 -1.65 1.36 10.67
N ALA A 180 -1.12 0.40 11.42
CA ALA A 180 -0.81 -0.93 10.93
C ALA A 180 -1.22 -1.97 11.96
N ASP A 181 -2.24 -2.78 11.64
CA ASP A 181 -2.45 -4.05 12.33
C ASP A 181 -1.32 -4.99 11.88
N ILE A 182 -0.39 -5.26 12.80
CA ILE A 182 0.82 -6.01 12.48
C ILE A 182 0.47 -7.46 12.16
N PHE A 183 -0.48 -8.07 12.85
CA PHE A 183 -0.73 -9.50 12.70
C PHE A 183 -1.64 -9.84 11.50
N LEU A 184 -2.65 -9.01 11.24
CA LEU A 184 -3.61 -9.22 10.15
C LEU A 184 -3.26 -8.43 8.89
N GLY A 185 -2.95 -7.14 9.04
CA GLY A 185 -2.82 -6.20 7.92
C GLY A 185 -1.44 -6.15 7.29
N VAL A 186 -0.38 -6.08 8.09
CA VAL A 186 0.99 -5.84 7.58
C VAL A 186 1.46 -6.88 6.56
N PRO A 187 1.27 -8.21 6.75
CA PRO A 187 1.65 -9.19 5.73
C PRO A 187 0.96 -8.94 4.38
N PHE A 188 -0.31 -8.52 4.41
CA PHE A 188 -1.08 -8.16 3.22
C PHE A 188 -0.51 -6.90 2.57
N ASN A 189 -0.21 -5.87 3.36
CA ASN A 189 0.25 -4.58 2.87
C ASN A 189 1.65 -4.65 2.26
N ILE A 190 2.59 -5.40 2.87
CA ILE A 190 3.93 -5.64 2.31
C ILE A 190 3.82 -6.23 0.90
N ALA A 191 3.02 -7.29 0.75
CA ALA A 191 2.83 -7.96 -0.52
C ALA A 191 2.13 -7.05 -1.56
N SER A 192 1.11 -6.28 -1.15
CA SER A 192 0.39 -5.37 -2.04
C SER A 192 1.32 -4.30 -2.66
N TYR A 193 2.13 -3.62 -1.84
CA TYR A 193 3.03 -2.58 -2.35
C TYR A 193 4.26 -3.14 -3.06
N ALA A 194 4.73 -4.33 -2.70
CA ALA A 194 5.73 -5.05 -3.49
C ALA A 194 5.19 -5.40 -4.88
N LEU A 195 3.95 -5.89 -4.97
CA LEU A 195 3.30 -6.21 -6.24
C LEU A 195 3.09 -4.95 -7.09
N LEU A 196 2.61 -3.86 -6.48
CA LEU A 196 2.49 -2.57 -7.16
C LEU A 196 3.84 -2.11 -7.73
N THR A 197 4.93 -2.26 -6.96
CA THR A 197 6.28 -1.91 -7.42
C THR A 197 6.69 -2.73 -8.63
N HIS A 198 6.45 -4.04 -8.62
CA HIS A 198 6.70 -4.90 -9.79
C HIS A 198 5.87 -4.49 -11.01
N MET A 199 4.57 -4.22 -10.82
CA MET A 199 3.68 -3.78 -11.90
C MET A 199 4.17 -2.48 -12.53
N VAL A 200 4.49 -1.48 -11.71
CA VAL A 200 4.99 -0.17 -12.18
C VAL A 200 6.35 -0.32 -12.87
N ALA A 201 7.27 -1.11 -12.31
CA ALA A 201 8.57 -1.39 -12.92
C ALA A 201 8.44 -2.09 -14.28
N GLN A 202 7.43 -2.93 -14.48
CA GLN A 202 7.17 -3.57 -15.77
C GLN A 202 6.66 -2.58 -16.83
N GLN A 203 5.95 -1.53 -16.43
CA GLN A 203 5.38 -0.55 -17.35
C GLN A 203 6.37 0.55 -17.76
N CYS A 204 7.53 0.66 -17.11
CA CYS A 204 8.53 1.72 -17.30
C CYS A 204 9.92 1.16 -17.67
#